data_AF-A0A9E1RYP2-F1
#
_entry.id   AF-A0A9E1RYP2-F1
#
_cell.length_a   1.000
_cell.length_b   1.000
_cell.length_c   1.000
_cell.angle_alpha   90.00
_cell.angle_beta   90.00
_cell.angle_gamma   90.00
#
_symmetry.space_group_name_H-M   'P 1'
#
loop_
_entity.id
_entity.type
_entity.pdbx_description
1 polymer ?
#
loop_
_entity_poly.entity_id
_entity_poly.type
_entity_poly.pdbx_seq_one_letter_code
_entity_poly.pdbx_strand_id
1 'polypeptide(L)'
;MTIDERVARDPFIRQFFERIPAHMRETFTPRQLAALKMVFGESTRAGHLVDIRLEIPLSLRRKKRFYLVAISGQDHRGGKRVGKRGFWRNLRRLTGRLIVALIILLFLLAILFFLT
;
A
#
# COMPACT_ATOMS: atom_id res chain seq x y z
N MET A 1 -30.86 1.82 -17.43
CA MET A 1 -30.65 3.07 -16.67
C MET A 1 -29.16 3.38 -16.73
N THR A 2 -28.77 4.40 -17.50
CA THR A 2 -27.37 4.71 -17.80
C THR A 2 -26.69 5.38 -16.61
N ILE A 3 -25.50 4.90 -16.25
CA ILE A 3 -24.67 5.52 -15.21
C ILE A 3 -24.28 6.92 -15.70
N ASP A 4 -24.48 7.94 -14.85
CA ASP A 4 -24.07 9.32 -15.11
C ASP A 4 -22.59 9.34 -15.56
N GLU A 5 -22.31 9.95 -16.71
CA GLU A 5 -20.96 10.01 -17.28
C GLU A 5 -19.93 10.62 -16.31
N ARG A 6 -20.37 11.50 -15.40
CA ARG A 6 -19.50 12.08 -14.37
C ARG A 6 -19.03 11.03 -13.35
N VAL A 7 -19.89 10.06 -13.04
CA VAL A 7 -19.58 8.94 -12.13
C VAL A 7 -18.70 7.91 -12.85
N ALA A 8 -18.93 7.67 -14.14
CA ALA A 8 -18.13 6.75 -14.95
C ALA A 8 -16.66 7.20 -15.13
N ARG A 9 -16.41 8.52 -15.16
CA ARG A 9 -15.05 9.09 -15.27
C ARG A 9 -14.29 9.13 -13.94
N ASP A 10 -14.91 8.75 -12.83
CA ASP A 10 -14.25 8.74 -11.53
C ASP A 10 -13.19 7.61 -11.45
N PRO A 11 -11.92 7.92 -11.12
CA PRO A 11 -10.85 6.92 -11.09
C PRO A 11 -11.09 5.76 -10.12
N PHE A 12 -11.73 6.02 -8.97
CA PHE A 12 -12.08 4.99 -8.00
C PHE A 12 -13.12 4.04 -8.59
N ILE A 13 -14.17 4.62 -9.17
CA ILE A 13 -15.29 3.87 -9.77
C ILE A 13 -14.78 3.00 -10.92
N ARG A 14 -13.90 3.54 -11.77
CA ARG A 14 -13.31 2.79 -12.88
C ARG A 14 -12.50 1.58 -12.42
N GLN A 15 -11.58 1.77 -11.47
CA GLN A 15 -10.77 0.66 -10.93
C GLN A 15 -11.62 -0.36 -10.17
N PHE A 16 -12.66 0.10 -9.47
CA PHE A 16 -13.60 -0.78 -8.77
C PHE A 16 -14.38 -1.67 -9.75
N PHE A 17 -14.89 -1.10 -10.84
CA PHE A 17 -15.67 -1.82 -11.84
C PHE A 17 -14.85 -2.77 -12.74
N GLU A 18 -13.55 -2.53 -12.92
CA GLU A 18 -12.65 -3.46 -13.63
C GLU A 18 -12.59 -4.85 -12.97
N ARG A 19 -12.83 -4.93 -11.65
CA ARG A 19 -12.84 -6.18 -10.87
C ARG A 19 -14.20 -6.84 -10.78
N ILE A 20 -15.26 -6.17 -11.26
CA ILE A 20 -16.65 -6.63 -11.17
C ILE A 20 -17.08 -7.22 -12.52
N PRO A 21 -17.69 -8.43 -12.54
CA PRO A 21 -18.25 -9.02 -13.74
C PRO A 21 -19.22 -8.06 -14.46
N ALA A 22 -19.17 -8.01 -15.80
CA ALA A 22 -19.90 -7.04 -16.61
C ALA A 22 -21.41 -7.00 -16.28
N HIS A 23 -22.04 -8.16 -16.13
CA HIS A 23 -23.47 -8.30 -15.80
C HIS A 23 -23.86 -7.70 -14.43
N MET A 24 -22.93 -7.66 -13.47
CA MET A 24 -23.17 -7.06 -12.16
C MET A 24 -23.02 -5.54 -12.21
N ARG A 25 -22.24 -4.99 -13.13
CA ARG A 25 -21.96 -3.54 -13.18
C ARG A 25 -23.23 -2.72 -13.41
N GLU A 26 -24.13 -3.26 -14.23
CA GLU A 26 -25.39 -2.62 -14.62
C GLU A 26 -26.41 -2.59 -13.48
N THR A 27 -26.20 -3.38 -12.42
CA THR A 27 -27.10 -3.42 -11.26
C THR A 27 -26.84 -2.30 -10.26
N PHE A 28 -25.70 -1.60 -10.37
CA PHE A 28 -25.35 -0.52 -9.46
C PHE A 28 -26.04 0.79 -9.82
N THR A 29 -26.73 1.37 -8.84
CA THR A 29 -27.32 2.70 -8.94
C THR A 29 -26.32 3.79 -8.58
N PRO A 30 -26.49 5.04 -9.09
CA PRO A 30 -25.62 6.16 -8.74
C PRO A 30 -25.51 6.43 -7.23
N ARG A 31 -26.59 6.22 -6.47
CA ARG A 31 -26.60 6.39 -5.01
C ARG A 31 -25.76 5.32 -4.30
N GLN A 32 -25.83 4.07 -4.73
CA GLN A 32 -24.98 2.99 -4.20
C GLN A 32 -23.50 3.25 -4.50
N LEU A 33 -23.18 3.77 -5.68
CA LEU A 33 -21.81 4.13 -6.04
C LEU A 33 -21.27 5.29 -5.20
N ALA A 34 -22.11 6.30 -4.90
CA ALA A 34 -21.75 7.39 -4.01
C ALA A 34 -21.46 6.89 -2.57
N ALA A 35 -22.28 5.98 -2.06
CA ALA A 35 -22.07 5.37 -0.75
C ALA A 35 -20.78 4.53 -0.70
N LEU A 36 -20.52 3.72 -1.73
CA LEU A 36 -19.27 2.96 -1.85
C LEU A 36 -18.06 3.88 -1.92
N LYS A 37 -18.14 4.99 -2.66
CA LYS A 37 -17.07 5.98 -2.72
C LYS A 37 -16.83 6.67 -1.37
N MET A 38 -17.87 6.95 -0.59
CA MET A 38 -17.70 7.50 0.76
C MET A 38 -16.96 6.54 1.70
N VAL A 39 -17.24 5.23 1.61
CA VAL A 39 -16.64 4.22 2.50
C VAL A 39 -15.25 3.77 2.04
N PHE A 40 -15.05 3.62 0.73
CA PHE A 40 -13.83 3.02 0.15
C PHE A 40 -13.00 3.99 -0.70
N GLY A 41 -13.47 5.21 -0.97
CA GLY A 41 -12.80 6.16 -1.86
C GLY A 41 -11.42 6.62 -1.37
N GLU A 42 -11.19 6.62 -0.05
CA GLU A 42 -9.86 6.89 0.51
C GLU A 42 -8.91 5.68 0.39
N SER A 43 -9.43 4.45 0.43
CA SER A 43 -8.60 3.24 0.42
C SER A 43 -7.91 3.00 -0.92
N THR A 44 -8.45 3.53 -2.00
CA THR A 44 -7.97 3.28 -3.37
C THR A 44 -6.82 4.20 -3.76
N ARG A 45 -6.59 5.27 -3.00
CA ARG A 45 -5.42 6.15 -3.19
C ARG A 45 -4.15 5.60 -2.55
N ALA A 46 -4.22 4.48 -1.83
CA ALA A 46 -3.06 3.75 -1.32
C ALA A 46 -2.41 2.89 -2.43
N GLY A 47 -2.09 3.52 -3.55
CA GLY A 47 -1.13 2.96 -4.49
C GLY A 47 0.24 2.93 -3.79
N HIS A 48 0.55 1.83 -3.13
CA HIS A 48 1.90 1.60 -2.63
C HIS A 48 2.82 1.50 -3.84
N LEU A 49 3.82 2.37 -3.92
CA LEU A 49 4.82 2.34 -4.99
C LEU A 49 5.60 1.02 -5.00
N VAL A 50 5.68 0.35 -3.85
CA VAL A 50 6.33 -0.94 -3.68
C VAL A 50 5.42 -1.82 -2.82
N ASP A 51 4.92 -2.92 -3.37
CA ASP A 51 4.25 -4.00 -2.64
C ASP A 51 5.01 -5.31 -2.95
N ILE A 52 5.95 -5.66 -2.08
CA ILE A 52 6.73 -6.90 -2.18
C ILE A 52 6.14 -7.89 -1.20
N ARG A 53 5.68 -9.01 -1.72
CA ARG A 53 5.15 -10.14 -0.95
C ARG A 53 5.97 -11.36 -1.29
N LEU A 54 6.66 -11.91 -0.31
CA LEU A 54 7.56 -13.03 -0.48
C LEU A 54 7.18 -14.14 0.49
N GLU A 55 7.04 -15.35 -0.03
CA GLU A 55 7.03 -16.56 0.79
C GLU A 55 8.44 -17.11 0.85
N ILE A 56 9.07 -17.05 2.02
CA ILE A 56 10.44 -17.52 2.21
C ILE A 56 10.42 -18.86 2.96
N PRO A 57 10.90 -19.96 2.36
CA PRO A 57 11.17 -21.19 3.07
C PRO A 57 12.49 -21.05 3.84
N LEU A 58 12.42 -20.64 5.11
CA LEU A 58 13.60 -20.38 5.96
C LEU A 58 14.38 -21.64 6.37
N SER A 59 14.00 -22.84 5.92
CA SER A 59 14.78 -24.06 6.14
C SER A 59 14.48 -25.13 5.09
N LEU A 60 15.53 -25.69 4.49
CA LEU A 60 15.45 -26.93 3.69
C LEU A 60 15.03 -28.14 4.54
N ARG A 61 15.22 -28.09 5.87
CA ARG A 61 14.91 -29.19 6.81
C ARG A 61 13.57 -29.05 7.54
N ARG A 62 13.02 -27.84 7.68
CA ARG A 62 11.74 -27.60 8.36
C ARG A 62 10.75 -26.96 7.38
N LYS A 63 9.60 -27.61 7.16
CA LYS A 63 8.47 -27.17 6.33
C LYS A 63 7.76 -25.89 6.86
N LYS A 64 8.48 -24.95 7.45
CA LYS A 64 7.92 -23.68 7.93
C LYS A 64 8.07 -22.64 6.83
N ARG A 65 6.93 -22.14 6.33
CA ARG A 65 6.85 -21.05 5.36
C ARG A 65 6.62 -19.75 6.13
N PHE A 66 7.42 -18.73 5.83
CA PHE A 66 7.22 -17.40 6.40
C PHE A 66 6.71 -16.48 5.30
N TYR A 67 5.71 -15.68 5.64
CA TYR A 67 5.12 -14.71 4.75
C TYR A 67 5.67 -13.32 5.09
N LEU A 68 6.47 -12.77 4.19
CA LEU A 68 7.07 -11.46 4.31
C LEU A 68 6.31 -10.47 3.45
N VAL A 69 5.90 -9.35 4.04
CA VAL A 69 5.25 -8.25 3.33
C VAL A 69 6.04 -6.97 3.58
N ALA A 70 6.56 -6.40 2.50
CA ALA A 70 7.23 -5.12 2.50
C ALA A 70 6.43 -4.16 1.60
N ILE A 71 5.76 -3.21 2.25
CA ILE A 71 4.95 -2.20 1.58
C ILE A 71 5.59 -0.83 1.79
N SER A 72 5.85 -0.12 0.69
CA SER A 72 6.34 1.26 0.70
C SER A 72 5.45 2.14 -0.18
N GLY A 73 5.14 3.33 0.31
CA GLY A 73 4.34 4.30 -0.42
C GLY A 73 4.70 5.71 0.01
N GLN A 74 4.36 6.68 -0.85
CA GLN A 74 4.49 8.09 -0.48
C GLN A 74 3.48 8.41 0.63
N ASP A 75 3.98 9.00 1.72
CA ASP A 75 3.13 9.53 2.78
C ASP A 75 2.43 10.79 2.27
N HIS A 76 1.17 10.63 1.84
CA HIS A 76 0.32 11.72 1.38
C HIS A 76 -0.40 12.44 2.54
N ARG A 77 -0.04 12.17 3.81
CA ARG A 77 -0.52 12.94 4.98
C ARG A 77 0.06 14.36 4.89
N GLY A 78 -0.64 15.19 4.12
CA GLY A 78 -0.20 16.52 3.73
C GLY A 78 0.23 17.37 4.92
N GLY A 79 1.48 17.84 4.87
CA GLY A 79 1.87 19.24 5.12
C GLY A 79 1.59 19.90 6.48
N LYS A 80 0.83 19.31 7.41
CA LYS A 80 0.46 19.95 8.70
C LYS A 80 1.44 19.64 9.84
N ARG A 81 2.70 19.30 9.54
CA ARG A 81 3.78 19.45 10.53
C ARG A 81 4.45 20.79 10.32
N VAL A 82 3.70 21.85 10.63
CA VAL A 82 4.22 23.20 10.83
C VAL A 82 5.24 23.13 11.97
N GLY A 83 6.44 23.66 11.72
CA GLY A 83 7.39 24.02 12.77
C GLY A 83 8.43 22.97 13.12
N LYS A 84 9.53 22.91 12.36
CA LYS A 84 10.92 22.87 12.86
C LYS A 84 11.87 23.03 11.67
N ARG A 85 12.41 24.25 11.52
CA ARG A 85 13.25 24.72 10.40
C ARG A 85 14.56 23.92 10.28
N GLY A 86 14.99 23.70 9.02
CA GLY A 86 16.38 23.45 8.61
C GLY A 86 17.04 22.14 9.03
N PHE A 87 17.51 22.05 10.27
CA PHE A 87 18.47 21.05 10.73
C PHE A 87 17.81 19.74 11.21
N TRP A 88 16.80 19.84 12.08
CA TRP A 88 16.08 18.69 12.65
C TRP A 88 15.35 17.84 11.61
N ARG A 89 14.97 18.45 10.48
CA ARG A 89 14.37 17.73 9.35
C ARG A 89 15.40 16.86 8.61
N ASN A 90 16.64 17.32 8.49
CA ASN A 90 17.71 16.54 7.86
C ASN A 90 18.19 15.45 8.81
N LEU A 91 18.36 15.77 10.09
CA LEU A 91 18.76 14.79 11.11
C LEU A 91 17.73 13.67 11.25
N ARG A 92 16.42 13.98 11.28
CA ARG A 92 15.34 12.97 11.30
C ARG A 92 15.31 12.11 10.04
N ARG A 93 15.63 12.68 8.87
CA ARG A 93 15.74 11.93 7.61
C ARG A 93 16.96 11.00 7.60
N LEU A 94 18.09 11.46 8.15
CA LEU A 94 19.32 10.67 8.24
C LEU A 94 19.17 9.50 9.23
N THR A 95 18.63 9.78 10.43
CA THR A 95 18.35 8.74 11.43
C THR A 95 17.35 7.71 10.92
N GLY A 96 16.28 8.14 10.23
CA GLY A 96 15.35 7.20 9.60
C GLY A 96 16.02 6.26 8.60
N ARG A 97 16.93 6.77 7.75
CA ARG A 97 17.68 5.95 6.79
C ARG A 97 18.62 4.95 7.47
N LEU A 98 19.33 5.38 8.52
CA LEU A 98 20.23 4.50 9.27
C LEU A 98 19.47 3.37 9.98
N ILE A 99 18.32 3.66 10.57
CA ILE A 99 17.47 2.65 11.20
C ILE A 99 16.96 1.64 10.16
N VAL A 100 16.49 2.10 9.00
CA VAL A 100 16.05 1.21 7.92
C VAL A 100 17.20 0.34 7.41
N ALA A 101 18.39 0.92 7.21
CA ALA A 101 19.57 0.18 6.79
C ALA A 101 19.99 -0.88 7.83
N LEU A 102 19.92 -0.54 9.12
CA LEU A 102 20.19 -1.49 10.21
C LEU A 102 19.19 -2.65 10.22
N ILE A 103 17.89 -2.37 10.04
CA ILE A 103 16.86 -3.42 9.97
C ILE A 103 17.12 -4.35 8.78
N ILE A 104 17.46 -3.81 7.61
CA ILE A 104 17.79 -4.61 6.43
C ILE A 104 19.04 -5.46 6.69
N LEU A 105 20.09 -4.89 7.29
CA LEU A 105 21.31 -5.61 7.62
C LEU A 105 21.04 -6.78 8.58
N LEU A 106 20.30 -6.54 9.66
CA LEU A 106 19.92 -7.58 10.63
C LEU A 106 19.06 -8.68 9.98
N PHE A 107 18.18 -8.29 9.06
CA PHE A 107 17.35 -9.25 8.32
C PHE A 107 18.20 -10.15 7.39
N LEU A 108 19.18 -9.58 6.68
CA LEU A 108 20.10 -10.35 5.84
C LEU A 108 20.99 -11.29 6.67
N LEU A 109 21.48 -10.83 7.83
CA LEU A 109 22.24 -11.67 8.76
C LEU A 109 21.40 -12.83 9.31
N ALA A 110 20.13 -12.58 9.64
CA ALA A 110 19.22 -13.64 10.06
C ALA A 110 19.03 -14.68 8.94
N ILE A 111 18.80 -14.23 7.69
CA ILE A 111 18.70 -15.13 6.53
C ILE A 111 19.98 -15.97 6.38
N LEU A 112 21.15 -15.35 6.45
CA LEU A 112 22.43 -16.05 6.34
C LEU A 112 22.60 -17.09 7.45
N PHE A 113 22.31 -16.73 8.71
CA PHE A 113 22.35 -17.66 9.85
C PHE A 113 21.41 -18.85 9.68
N PHE A 114 20.25 -18.66 9.05
CA PHE A 114 19.33 -19.76 8.75
C PHE A 114 19.74 -20.60 7.54
N LEU A 115 20.62 -20.09 6.67
CA LEU A 115 21.15 -20.77 5.48
C LEU A 115 22.42 -21.58 5.75
N THR A 116 23.28 -21.13 6.67
CA THR A 116 24.50 -21.82 7.13
C THR A 116 24.19 -22.89 8.17
#